data_AF-A0AAW9E932-F1
#
_entry.id   AF-A0AAW9E932-F1
#
_cell.length_a   1.000
_cell.length_b   1.000
_cell.length_c   1.000
_cell.angle_alpha   90.00
_cell.angle_beta   90.00
_cell.angle_gamma   90.00
#
_symmetry.space_group_name_H-M   'P 1'
#
loop_
_entity.id
_entity.type
_entity.pdbx_description
1 polymer ?
#
loop_
_entity_poly.entity_id
_entity_poly.type
_entity_poly.pdbx_seq_one_letter_code
_entity_poly.pdbx_strand_id
1 'polypeptide(L)'
;VLLSDIRMPDIDGLSLLKSVKEQHPTLPVIIMTAHSDLDAAVNAYQQGAFDYLPKPFDIDDTLALIHRAITHYREQKQPNTTETNLQSVSDMIGEAPAMQEVYRIIGR
;
A
#
# COMPACT_ATOMS: atom_id res chain seq x y z
N VAL A 1 11.71 1.46 -0.78
CA VAL A 1 11.45 2.04 0.57
C VAL A 1 12.39 3.22 0.72
N LEU A 2 11.88 4.35 1.22
CA LEU A 2 12.65 5.56 1.50
C LEU A 2 12.74 5.74 3.02
N LEU A 3 13.94 6.02 3.55
CA LEU A 3 14.13 6.52 4.90
C LEU A 3 14.57 7.98 4.81
N SER A 4 13.95 8.87 5.57
CA SER A 4 14.31 10.28 5.64
C SER A 4 14.29 10.79 7.06
N ASP A 5 15.20 11.70 7.42
CA ASP A 5 15.08 12.44 8.69
C ASP A 5 13.97 13.48 8.58
N ILE A 6 13.31 13.78 9.69
CA ILE A 6 12.34 14.86 9.77
C ILE A 6 13.05 16.20 9.74
N ARG A 7 14.21 16.32 10.42
CA ARG A 7 15.02 17.54 10.44
C ARG A 7 16.18 17.40 9.46
N MET A 8 16.05 18.00 8.29
CA MET A 8 17.16 18.17 7.34
C MET A 8 17.38 19.67 7.06
N PRO A 9 18.63 20.12 6.83
CA PRO A 9 18.87 21.44 6.29
C PRO A 9 18.21 21.59 4.91
N ASP A 10 17.76 22.80 4.60
CA ASP A 10 17.05 23.19 3.37
C ASP A 10 15.61 22.66 3.23
N ILE A 11 15.43 21.35 3.07
CA ILE A 11 14.12 20.73 2.81
C ILE A 11 13.72 19.87 4.00
N ASP A 12 12.60 20.20 4.62
CA ASP A 12 12.03 19.43 5.73
C ASP A 12 11.54 18.04 5.27
N GLY A 13 11.69 17.02 6.14
CA GLY A 13 11.31 15.65 5.81
C GLY A 13 9.83 15.48 5.47
N LEU A 14 8.94 16.31 6.03
CA LEU A 14 7.51 16.29 5.68
C LEU A 14 7.25 16.83 4.28
N SER A 15 8.01 17.85 3.87
CA SER A 15 7.90 18.42 2.52
C SER A 15 8.37 17.40 1.48
N LEU A 16 9.46 16.68 1.78
CA LEU A 16 9.92 15.55 0.95
C LEU A 16 8.86 14.45 0.88
N LEU A 17 8.26 14.06 2.01
CA LEU A 17 7.20 13.04 2.05
C LEU A 17 6.05 13.42 1.10
N LYS A 18 5.59 14.66 1.15
CA LYS A 18 4.52 15.15 0.29
C LYS A 18 4.88 15.03 -1.20
N SER A 19 6.03 15.56 -1.61
CA SER A 19 6.47 15.49 -3.01
C SER A 19 6.66 14.05 -3.50
N VAL A 20 7.22 13.18 -2.65
CA VAL A 20 7.42 11.76 -2.99
C VAL A 20 6.09 11.04 -3.12
N LYS A 21 5.11 11.33 -2.27
CA LYS A 21 3.77 10.72 -2.35
C LYS A 21 2.97 11.19 -3.55
N GLU A 22 3.14 12.44 -3.98
CA GLU A 22 2.53 12.96 -5.21
C GLU A 22 3.08 12.25 -6.46
N GLN A 23 4.39 11.98 -6.51
CA GLN A 23 5.03 11.32 -7.66
C GLN A 23 4.95 9.79 -7.61
N HIS A 24 5.02 9.22 -6.41
CA HIS A 24 5.07 7.79 -6.16
C HIS A 24 4.17 7.39 -4.96
N PRO A 25 2.84 7.34 -5.15
CA PRO A 25 1.89 7.10 -4.06
C PRO A 25 2.12 5.79 -3.29
N THR A 26 2.52 4.75 -4.03
CA THR A 26 2.75 3.40 -3.49
C THR A 26 4.11 3.24 -2.80
N LEU A 27 5.03 4.22 -2.92
CA LEU A 27 6.34 4.11 -2.29
C LEU A 27 6.19 4.20 -0.75
N PRO A 28 6.66 3.22 0.02
CA PRO A 28 6.69 3.31 1.47
C PRO A 28 7.81 4.26 1.89
N VAL A 29 7.46 5.25 2.71
CA VAL A 29 8.37 6.27 3.25
C VAL A 29 8.36 6.15 4.76
N ILE A 30 9.52 5.99 5.38
CA ILE A 30 9.71 5.94 6.84
C ILE A 30 10.42 7.23 7.26
N ILE A 31 9.86 7.92 8.26
CA ILE A 31 10.41 9.19 8.76
C ILE A 31 11.13 8.96 10.09
N MET A 32 12.40 9.34 10.16
CA MET A 32 13.19 9.32 11.39
C MET A 32 12.93 10.59 12.17
N THR A 33 12.67 10.47 13.47
CA THR A 33 12.29 11.61 14.34
C THR A 33 13.16 11.64 15.60
N ALA A 34 13.39 12.81 16.18
CA ALA A 34 13.96 12.94 17.52
C ALA A 34 12.83 12.99 18.57
N HIS A 35 13.13 12.74 19.84
CA HIS A 35 12.12 12.73 20.92
C HIS A 35 11.31 14.05 21.03
N SER A 36 11.91 15.17 20.61
CA SER A 36 11.29 16.50 20.56
C SER A 36 10.28 16.71 19.42
N ASP A 37 10.20 15.78 18.47
CA ASP A 37 9.44 15.93 17.22
C ASP A 37 8.31 14.89 17.10
N LEU A 38 7.72 14.49 18.23
CA LEU A 38 6.63 13.50 18.28
C LEU A 38 5.39 13.96 17.49
N ASP A 39 4.97 15.23 17.67
CA ASP A 39 3.83 15.80 16.94
C ASP A 39 4.05 15.77 15.43
N ALA A 40 5.30 16.00 15.01
CA ALA A 40 5.68 15.99 13.62
C ALA A 40 5.73 14.55 13.06
N ALA A 41 6.06 13.55 13.87
CA ALA A 41 5.94 12.13 13.51
C ALA A 41 4.48 11.69 13.33
N VAL A 42 3.58 12.13 14.23
CA VAL A 42 2.14 11.90 14.09
C VAL A 42 1.61 12.54 12.81
N ASN A 43 2.05 13.77 12.52
CA ASN A 43 1.68 14.47 11.30
C ASN A 43 2.19 13.74 10.04
N ALA A 44 3.43 13.23 10.06
CA ALA A 44 3.96 12.41 8.97
C ALA A 44 3.08 11.18 8.68
N TYR A 45 2.64 10.50 9.73
CA TYR A 45 1.75 9.34 9.61
C TYR A 45 0.41 9.72 8.98
N GLN A 46 -0.20 10.83 9.41
CA GLN A 46 -1.43 11.36 8.80
C GLN A 46 -1.25 11.77 7.33
N GLN A 47 -0.05 12.24 6.96
CA GLN A 47 0.32 12.56 5.58
C GLN A 47 0.68 11.34 4.72
N GLY A 48 0.55 10.13 5.26
CA GLY A 48 0.73 8.89 4.51
C GLY A 48 2.14 8.31 4.57
N ALA A 49 2.97 8.72 5.54
CA ALA A 49 4.16 7.95 5.87
C ALA A 49 3.78 6.51 6.23
N PHE A 50 4.63 5.55 5.86
CA PHE A 50 4.43 4.15 6.19
C PHE A 50 4.59 3.91 7.69
N ASP A 51 5.62 4.51 8.28
CA ASP A 51 5.87 4.48 9.72
C ASP A 51 6.88 5.58 10.09
N TYR A 52 7.17 5.73 11.38
CA TYR A 52 8.24 6.59 11.88
C TYR A 52 9.24 5.81 12.73
N LEU A 53 10.47 6.32 12.81
CA LEU A 53 11.57 5.70 13.55
C LEU A 53 12.16 6.71 14.55
N PRO A 54 11.93 6.56 15.86
CA PRO A 54 12.49 7.47 16.86
C PRO A 54 14.00 7.27 17.02
N LYS A 55 14.75 8.36 17.18
CA LYS A 55 16.18 8.35 17.50
C LYS A 55 16.39 8.48 19.03
N PRO A 56 17.25 7.66 19.65
CA PRO A 56 18.04 6.57 19.06
C PRO A 56 17.16 5.34 18.75
N PHE A 57 17.50 4.64 17.66
CA PHE A 57 16.80 3.42 17.23
C PHE A 57 17.69 2.19 17.38
N ASP A 58 17.04 1.05 17.57
CA ASP A 58 17.69 -0.26 17.48
C ASP A 58 17.79 -0.72 16.01
N ILE A 59 18.91 -1.33 15.64
CA ILE A 59 19.18 -1.76 14.26
C ILE A 59 18.28 -2.93 13.88
N ASP A 60 18.05 -3.87 14.79
CA ASP A 60 17.25 -5.07 14.54
C ASP A 60 15.78 -4.67 14.32
N ASP A 61 15.26 -3.77 15.15
CA ASP A 61 13.91 -3.21 14.98
C ASP A 61 13.77 -2.43 13.66
N THR A 62 14.80 -1.65 13.30
CA THR A 62 14.83 -0.89 12.04
C THR A 62 14.80 -1.82 10.84
N LEU A 63 15.59 -2.90 10.87
CA LEU A 63 15.60 -3.91 9.81
C LEU A 63 14.24 -4.58 9.68
N ALA A 64 13.63 -4.99 10.80
CA ALA A 64 12.29 -5.57 10.80
C ALA A 64 11.25 -4.61 10.17
N LEU A 65 11.33 -3.32 10.49
CA LEU A 65 10.46 -2.29 9.92
C LEU A 65 10.65 -2.14 8.40
N ILE A 66 11.91 -2.09 7.94
CA ILE A 66 12.23 -1.99 6.51
C ILE A 66 11.74 -3.24 5.76
N HIS A 67 11.94 -4.43 6.31
CA HIS A 67 11.43 -5.68 5.72
C HIS A 67 9.91 -5.64 5.57
N ARG A 68 9.19 -5.20 6.61
CA ARG A 68 7.73 -5.02 6.56
C ARG A 68 7.33 -4.04 5.45
N ALA A 69 8.04 -2.92 5.32
CA ALA A 69 7.79 -1.94 4.27
C ALA A 69 8.04 -2.48 2.86
N ILE A 70 9.09 -3.28 2.66
CA ILE A 70 9.39 -3.93 1.38
C ILE A 70 8.31 -4.94 1.00
N THR A 71 7.89 -5.79 1.95
CA THR A 71 6.84 -6.80 1.72
C THR A 71 5.54 -6.12 1.32
N HIS A 72 5.12 -5.10 2.06
CA HIS A 72 3.92 -4.33 1.75
C HIS A 72 3.99 -3.68 0.35
N TYR A 73 5.14 -3.12 -0.04
CA TYR A 73 5.32 -2.59 -1.39
C TYR A 73 5.19 -3.66 -2.48
N ARG A 74 5.73 -4.86 -2.25
CA ARG A 74 5.65 -5.98 -3.20
C ARG A 74 4.23 -6.50 -3.36
N GLU A 75 3.47 -6.56 -2.28
CA GLU A 75 2.05 -6.94 -2.28
C GLU A 75 1.21 -5.93 -3.07
N GLN A 76 1.43 -4.63 -2.86
CA GLN A 76 0.72 -3.59 -3.61
C GLN A 76 1.08 -3.54 -5.11
N LYS A 77 2.29 -4.00 -5.47
CA LYS A 77 2.80 -3.95 -6.85
C LYS A 77 2.54 -5.23 -7.63
N GLN A 78 2.25 -6.34 -6.97
CA GLN A 78 1.69 -7.51 -7.63
C GLN A 78 0.21 -7.23 -7.85
N PRO A 79 -0.25 -7.00 -9.09
CA PRO A 79 -1.67 -7.08 -9.35
C PRO A 79 -2.09 -8.48 -8.95
N ASN A 80 -3.14 -8.61 -8.14
CA ASN A 80 -3.79 -9.87 -7.86
C ASN A 80 -4.01 -10.61 -9.19
N THR A 81 -3.12 -11.54 -9.52
CA THR A 81 -3.32 -12.46 -10.65
C THR A 81 -4.37 -13.53 -10.28
N THR A 82 -4.99 -13.38 -9.10
CA THR A 82 -6.09 -14.20 -8.59
C THR A 82 -7.47 -13.75 -9.09
N GLU A 83 -7.58 -12.66 -9.87
CA GLU A 83 -8.83 -12.30 -10.56
C GLU A 83 -8.90 -12.79 -12.02
N THR A 84 -8.11 -13.80 -12.40
CA THR A 84 -8.29 -14.51 -13.68
C THR A 84 -8.98 -15.87 -13.45
N ASN A 85 -10.18 -15.93 -12.84
CA ASN A 85 -11.13 -17.03 -13.08
C ASN A 85 -12.54 -16.87 -12.45
N LEU A 86 -13.13 -15.67 -12.42
CA LEU A 86 -14.54 -15.53 -12.00
C LEU A 86 -15.45 -14.93 -13.08
N GLN A 87 -14.93 -14.15 -14.04
CA GLN A 87 -15.73 -13.73 -15.20
C GLN A 87 -15.95 -14.87 -16.23
N SER A 88 -15.06 -15.85 -16.35
CA SER A 88 -15.15 -16.90 -17.38
C SER A 88 -16.15 -18.01 -17.07
N VAL A 89 -16.56 -18.18 -15.81
CA VAL A 89 -17.56 -19.18 -15.41
C VAL A 89 -19.00 -18.67 -15.51
N SER A 90 -19.21 -17.35 -15.62
CA SER A 90 -20.56 -16.80 -15.72
C SER A 90 -21.10 -16.73 -17.15
N ASP A 91 -20.23 -16.75 -18.17
CA ASP A 91 -20.61 -16.75 -19.59
C ASP A 91 -20.81 -18.16 -20.17
N MET A 92 -20.32 -19.20 -19.47
CA MET A 92 -20.43 -20.60 -19.92
C MET A 92 -21.67 -21.34 -19.39
N ILE A 93 -22.48 -20.72 -18.53
CA ILE A 93 -23.73 -21.32 -18.02
C ILE A 93 -24.91 -20.67 -18.75
N GLY A 94 -25.12 -21.05 -20.02
CA GLY A 94 -26.26 -20.54 -20.79
C GLY A 94 -26.38 -21.07 -22.21
N GLU A 95 -25.31 -21.56 -22.83
CA GLU A 95 -25.35 -22.02 -24.22
C GLU A 95 -25.74 -23.49 -24.40
N ALA A 96 -25.78 -24.28 -23.32
CA ALA A 96 -26.18 -25.68 -23.43
C ALA A 96 -27.68 -25.77 -23.85
N PRO A 97 -28.04 -26.54 -24.91
CA PRO A 97 -29.41 -26.64 -25.39
C PRO A 97 -30.44 -27.02 -24.32
N ALA A 98 -30.01 -27.80 -23.32
CA ALA A 98 -30.84 -28.18 -22.17
C ALA A 98 -31.19 -26.99 -21.24
N MET A 99 -30.28 -26.02 -21.07
CA MET A 99 -30.51 -24.85 -20.19
C MET A 99 -31.38 -23.77 -20.83
N GLN A 100 -31.33 -23.63 -22.15
CA GLN A 100 -32.23 -22.71 -22.88
C GLN A 100 -33.70 -23.12 -22.78
N GLU A 101 -33.99 -24.43 -22.72
CA GLU A 101 -35.33 -24.95 -22.51
C GLU A 101 -35.87 -24.56 -21.12
N VAL A 102 -35.02 -24.62 -20.10
CA VAL A 102 -35.38 -24.27 -18.71
C VAL A 102 -35.63 -22.76 -18.57
N TYR A 103 -34.79 -21.90 -19.18
CA TYR A 103 -35.02 -20.45 -19.20
C TYR A 103 -36.34 -20.08 -19.88
N ARG A 104 -36.74 -20.79 -20.94
CA ARG A 104 -38.02 -20.56 -21.63
C ARG A 104 -39.23 -20.87 -20.76
N ILE A 105 -39.12 -21.88 -19.89
CA ILE A 105 -40.23 -22.33 -19.04
C ILE A 105 -40.43 -21.39 -17.84
N ILE A 106 -39.35 -20.80 -17.32
CA ILE A 106 -39.40 -19.96 -16.11
C ILE A 106 -39.77 -18.49 -16.42
N GLY A 107 -39.59 -18.03 -17.67
CA GLY A 107 -39.83 -16.65 -18.09
C GLY A 107 -41.29 -16.25 -18.38
N ARG A 108 -42.29 -16.87 -17.72
CA ARG A 108 -43.70 -16.49 -17.85
C ARG A 108 -44.30 -16.06 -16.52
#